data_AF-F0YQN8-F1
#
_entry.id   AF-F0YQN8-F1
#
_cell.length_a   1.000
_cell.length_b   1.000
_cell.length_c   1.000
_cell.angle_alpha   90.00
_cell.angle_beta   90.00
_cell.angle_gamma   90.00
#
_symmetry.space_group_name_H-M   'P 1'
#
loop_
_entity.id
_entity.type
_entity.pdbx_description
1 polymer ?
#
loop_
_entity_poly.entity_id
_entity_poly.type
_entity_poly.pdbx_seq_one_letter_code
_entity_poly.pdbx_strand_id
1 'polypeptide(L)'
;MMEAALLLLLGLAVAAASTCADEPLWVDGVATSCADAALDCGAWFCPTCPYAHACDRHCGYCGGCGVGEVEDCAGVCLAAEDCALADYGYATCDDWRGSGCCEAGGLVSDNGFAPRFDCAEFGCDGGDCESCEGEDTTVIGGAPRAPWCLLLTATVCPARDMTHTARRDPALRRGDYERALARWANGTSLPVVLVENSGAHLGSLRDAHRGATFVSFVDGTVDAAKGKGHAEARAIRRALDSGILDGCERVVKVTGRYFLEGLDAALEAVDPAAALVVQSAPSPWQMADGVLRSEVVGFRNEAGLFDGVFGGQDEARGAPMERVLFVAANALRDAGLVVAELPRLAVPETINAEHKQVITEL
;
A
#
# COMPACT_ATOMS: atom_id res chain seq x y z
N MET A 1 -44.84 -10.76 -64.05
CA MET A 1 -45.22 -12.19 -64.09
C MET A 1 -44.51 -12.82 -62.92
N MET A 2 -45.23 -13.01 -61.81
CA MET A 2 -45.74 -14.33 -61.36
C MET A 2 -44.57 -15.24 -60.96
N GLU A 3 -44.51 -15.90 -59.81
CA GLU A 3 -45.40 -16.03 -58.65
C GLU A 3 -44.67 -17.00 -57.68
N ALA A 4 -44.97 -16.90 -56.39
CA ALA A 4 -45.13 -18.00 -55.40
C ALA A 4 -43.99 -19.05 -55.24
N ALA A 5 -43.34 -19.22 -54.07
CA ALA A 5 -43.81 -19.60 -52.74
C ALA A 5 -43.30 -21.02 -52.38
N LEU A 6 -42.46 -21.15 -51.35
CA LEU A 6 -42.61 -22.24 -50.37
C LEU A 6 -41.76 -21.95 -49.11
N LEU A 7 -42.47 -21.84 -47.99
CA LEU A 7 -41.95 -21.95 -46.62
C LEU A 7 -41.16 -23.27 -46.43
N LEU A 8 -40.12 -23.27 -45.59
CA LEU A 8 -40.09 -24.04 -44.33
C LEU A 8 -38.80 -23.80 -43.52
N LEU A 9 -39.01 -23.36 -42.28
CA LEU A 9 -38.28 -23.69 -41.04
C LEU A 9 -36.84 -23.16 -40.81
N LEU A 10 -36.80 -22.05 -40.09
CA LEU A 10 -35.75 -21.71 -39.11
C LEU A 10 -35.63 -22.81 -38.06
N GLY A 11 -34.49 -23.49 -38.02
CA GLY A 11 -34.09 -24.38 -36.93
C GLY A 11 -33.60 -23.56 -35.74
N LEU A 12 -34.52 -23.20 -34.84
CA LEU A 12 -34.19 -22.94 -33.45
C LEU A 12 -33.91 -24.30 -32.80
N ALA A 13 -32.64 -24.59 -32.52
CA ALA A 13 -32.28 -25.64 -31.60
C ALA A 13 -32.74 -25.20 -30.20
N VAL A 14 -33.92 -25.68 -29.79
CA VAL A 14 -34.28 -25.73 -28.38
C VAL A 14 -33.30 -26.71 -27.75
N ALA A 15 -32.34 -26.22 -26.97
CA ALA A 15 -31.58 -27.08 -26.07
C ALA A 15 -32.61 -27.82 -25.23
N ALA A 16 -32.70 -29.14 -25.39
CA ALA A 16 -33.49 -29.97 -24.50
C ALA A 16 -33.00 -29.68 -23.08
N ALA A 17 -33.91 -29.41 -22.16
CA ALA A 17 -33.57 -29.35 -20.74
C ALA A 17 -32.97 -30.71 -20.36
N SER A 18 -31.65 -30.76 -20.17
CA SER A 18 -31.00 -31.87 -19.51
C SER A 18 -31.59 -31.94 -18.10
N THR A 19 -32.35 -32.99 -17.84
CA THR A 19 -32.77 -33.31 -16.46
C THR A 19 -31.52 -33.68 -15.67
N CYS A 20 -31.43 -33.26 -14.41
CA CYS A 20 -30.28 -33.53 -13.51
C CYS A 20 -29.88 -35.00 -13.36
N ALA A 21 -30.65 -35.94 -13.93
CA ALA A 21 -30.42 -37.38 -13.89
C ALA A 21 -29.16 -37.84 -14.65
N ASP A 22 -28.69 -37.07 -15.64
CA ASP A 22 -27.70 -37.56 -16.62
C ASP A 22 -26.25 -37.15 -16.33
N GLU A 23 -26.01 -36.25 -15.35
CA GLU A 23 -24.66 -35.77 -15.01
C GLU A 23 -24.22 -36.28 -13.61
N PRO A 24 -22.94 -36.68 -13.43
CA PRO A 24 -22.45 -37.19 -12.15
C PRO A 24 -22.24 -36.09 -11.11
N LEU A 25 -22.78 -36.26 -9.91
CA LEU A 25 -22.42 -35.51 -8.72
C LEU A 25 -21.05 -35.96 -8.20
N TRP A 26 -20.28 -35.06 -7.62
CA TRP A 26 -19.01 -35.39 -6.98
C TRP A 26 -19.15 -35.26 -5.46
N VAL A 27 -19.04 -36.38 -4.75
CA VAL A 27 -19.15 -36.47 -3.29
C VAL A 27 -17.86 -37.06 -2.76
N ASP A 28 -17.12 -36.33 -1.93
CA ASP A 28 -15.82 -36.75 -1.39
C ASP A 28 -14.82 -37.24 -2.48
N GLY A 29 -14.83 -36.57 -3.64
CA GLY A 29 -13.98 -36.93 -4.78
C GLY A 29 -14.45 -38.16 -5.58
N VAL A 30 -15.65 -38.68 -5.30
CA VAL A 30 -16.24 -39.83 -5.99
C VAL A 30 -17.44 -39.41 -6.84
N ALA A 31 -17.39 -39.75 -8.13
CA ALA A 31 -18.50 -39.52 -9.07
C ALA A 31 -19.70 -40.45 -8.73
N THR A 32 -20.86 -39.85 -8.53
CA THR A 32 -22.11 -40.49 -8.09
C THR A 32 -23.24 -40.10 -9.04
N SER A 33 -23.98 -41.06 -9.60
CA SER A 33 -25.06 -40.77 -10.56
C SER A 33 -26.37 -40.37 -9.88
N CYS A 34 -27.05 -39.35 -10.38
CA CYS A 34 -28.37 -38.91 -9.92
C CYS A 34 -29.54 -39.84 -10.30
N ALA A 35 -29.28 -40.91 -11.05
CA ALA A 35 -30.30 -41.67 -11.79
C ALA A 35 -31.29 -42.51 -10.93
N ASP A 36 -31.03 -42.72 -9.64
CA ASP A 36 -31.82 -43.67 -8.83
C ASP A 36 -33.01 -43.07 -8.06
N ALA A 37 -33.30 -41.78 -8.19
CA ALA A 37 -34.40 -41.18 -7.47
C ALA A 37 -35.12 -40.14 -8.30
N ALA A 38 -36.40 -40.38 -8.61
CA ALA A 38 -37.31 -39.39 -9.16
C ALA A 38 -37.54 -38.25 -8.15
N LEU A 39 -36.51 -37.43 -7.90
CA LEU A 39 -36.46 -36.40 -6.86
C LEU A 39 -36.06 -35.06 -7.48
N ASP A 40 -36.81 -34.03 -7.09
CA ASP A 40 -36.58 -32.62 -7.38
C ASP A 40 -35.28 -32.15 -6.68
N CYS A 41 -34.51 -31.25 -7.31
CA CYS A 41 -33.34 -30.59 -6.73
C CYS A 41 -33.61 -30.10 -5.28
N GLY A 42 -34.84 -29.65 -4.99
CA GLY A 42 -35.25 -29.19 -3.66
C GLY A 42 -35.11 -30.23 -2.53
N ALA A 43 -35.03 -31.53 -2.84
CA ALA A 43 -34.84 -32.58 -1.85
C ALA A 43 -33.37 -32.81 -1.46
N TRP A 44 -32.43 -32.49 -2.36
CA TRP A 44 -30.98 -32.74 -2.20
C TRP A 44 -30.17 -31.49 -1.87
N PHE A 45 -30.72 -30.29 -2.08
CA PHE A 45 -29.99 -29.03 -1.87
C PHE A 45 -30.71 -28.11 -0.86
N CYS A 46 -31.48 -28.66 0.07
CA CYS A 46 -32.12 -27.89 1.13
C CYS A 46 -31.16 -27.61 2.32
N PRO A 47 -31.41 -26.59 3.15
CA PRO A 47 -30.50 -26.18 4.23
C PRO A 47 -30.17 -27.27 5.28
N THR A 48 -30.93 -28.37 5.32
CA THR A 48 -30.83 -29.40 6.35
C THR A 48 -30.57 -30.80 5.79
N CYS A 49 -30.28 -30.93 4.49
CA CYS A 49 -30.07 -32.23 3.87
C CYS A 49 -28.59 -32.64 3.85
N PRO A 50 -28.27 -33.92 3.52
CA PRO A 50 -26.90 -34.44 3.54
C PRO A 50 -25.95 -33.77 2.54
N TYR A 51 -26.49 -33.04 1.56
CA TYR A 51 -25.74 -32.34 0.51
C TYR A 51 -26.03 -30.84 0.51
N ALA A 52 -26.48 -30.29 1.65
CA ALA A 52 -26.51 -28.85 1.84
C ALA A 52 -25.11 -28.29 1.50
N HIS A 53 -25.06 -27.28 0.63
CA HIS A 53 -23.84 -26.66 0.09
C HIS A 53 -23.09 -27.44 -1.00
N ALA A 54 -23.62 -28.54 -1.55
CA ALA A 54 -23.07 -29.18 -2.75
C ALA A 54 -23.47 -28.40 -4.03
N CYS A 55 -22.56 -28.36 -5.03
CA CYS A 55 -22.72 -27.57 -6.25
C CYS A 55 -23.37 -28.36 -7.40
N ASP A 56 -24.48 -27.85 -7.95
CA ASP A 56 -25.01 -28.25 -9.25
C ASP A 56 -25.26 -26.99 -10.12
N ARG A 57 -24.47 -26.84 -11.19
CA ARG A 57 -24.59 -25.73 -12.16
C ARG A 57 -25.91 -25.72 -12.93
N HIS A 58 -26.67 -26.83 -12.97
CA HIS A 58 -27.99 -26.90 -13.60
C HIS A 58 -29.15 -26.55 -12.66
N CYS A 59 -29.05 -26.83 -11.35
CA CYS A 59 -30.11 -26.51 -10.37
C CYS A 59 -30.08 -25.05 -9.88
N GLY A 60 -29.07 -24.24 -10.23
CA GLY A 60 -29.02 -22.81 -9.91
C GLY A 60 -28.74 -22.47 -8.44
N TYR A 61 -28.35 -23.46 -7.62
CA TYR A 61 -27.81 -23.26 -6.27
C TYR A 61 -26.28 -23.14 -6.36
N CYS A 62 -25.81 -21.97 -6.80
CA CYS A 62 -24.38 -21.60 -6.81
C CYS A 62 -24.16 -20.36 -5.94
N GLY A 63 -24.66 -20.38 -4.70
CA GLY A 63 -24.32 -19.38 -3.70
C GLY A 63 -23.36 -19.99 -2.68
N GLY A 64 -22.10 -19.57 -2.70
CA GLY A 64 -21.06 -19.96 -1.73
C GLY A 64 -20.00 -20.92 -2.29
N CYS A 65 -18.81 -20.84 -1.70
CA CYS A 65 -17.65 -21.67 -2.02
C CYS A 65 -17.73 -23.09 -1.49
N GLY A 66 -16.88 -23.98 -2.01
CA GLY A 66 -16.77 -25.36 -1.55
C GLY A 66 -16.35 -25.47 -0.08
N VAL A 67 -16.52 -26.67 0.50
CA VAL A 67 -16.12 -26.92 1.89
C VAL A 67 -14.61 -26.69 2.04
N GLY A 68 -14.23 -25.75 2.90
CA GLY A 68 -12.83 -25.37 3.14
C GLY A 68 -12.30 -24.26 2.24
N GLU A 69 -13.11 -23.74 1.33
CA GLU A 69 -12.81 -22.54 0.53
C GLU A 69 -13.45 -21.30 1.17
N VAL A 70 -12.84 -20.14 0.91
CA VAL A 70 -13.35 -18.82 1.32
C VAL A 70 -13.63 -18.00 0.07
N GLU A 71 -14.82 -17.39 -0.02
CA GLU A 71 -15.14 -16.44 -1.07
C GLU A 71 -14.49 -15.10 -0.74
N ASP A 72 -13.64 -14.56 -1.61
CA ASP A 72 -13.05 -13.24 -1.41
C ASP A 72 -14.02 -12.12 -1.86
N CYS A 73 -13.63 -10.86 -1.67
CA CYS A 73 -14.45 -9.70 -2.02
C CYS A 73 -14.72 -9.55 -3.53
N ALA A 74 -14.01 -10.29 -4.39
CA ALA A 74 -14.27 -10.34 -5.83
C ALA A 74 -15.17 -11.51 -6.24
N GLY A 75 -15.68 -12.29 -5.28
CA GLY A 75 -16.48 -13.49 -5.54
C GLY A 75 -15.63 -14.69 -5.97
N VAL A 76 -14.32 -14.68 -5.69
CA VAL A 76 -13.40 -15.77 -6.02
C VAL A 76 -13.31 -16.72 -4.83
N CYS A 77 -13.61 -18.00 -5.05
CA CYS A 77 -13.41 -19.05 -4.05
C CYS A 77 -11.94 -19.45 -3.99
N LEU A 78 -11.35 -19.34 -2.81
CA LEU A 78 -9.93 -19.61 -2.54
C LEU A 78 -9.81 -20.76 -1.54
N ALA A 79 -9.08 -21.81 -1.90
CA ALA A 79 -8.64 -22.83 -0.94
C ALA A 79 -7.48 -22.29 -0.08
N ALA A 80 -7.16 -22.97 1.02
CA ALA A 80 -6.07 -22.55 1.90
C ALA A 80 -4.72 -22.40 1.15
N GLU A 81 -4.39 -23.34 0.26
CA GLU A 81 -3.18 -23.25 -0.56
C GLU A 81 -3.20 -22.08 -1.57
N ASP A 82 -4.36 -21.64 -2.03
CA ASP A 82 -4.49 -20.50 -2.96
C ASP A 82 -4.13 -19.17 -2.28
N CYS A 83 -4.17 -19.15 -0.95
CA CYS A 83 -3.75 -18.04 -0.11
C CYS A 83 -2.33 -18.22 0.46
N ALA A 84 -1.59 -19.29 0.15
CA ALA A 84 -0.24 -19.45 0.67
C ALA A 84 0.71 -18.37 0.10
N LEU A 85 1.44 -17.68 0.97
CA LEU A 85 2.50 -16.73 0.62
C LEU A 85 3.66 -16.88 1.62
N ALA A 86 4.57 -17.79 1.31
CA ALA A 86 5.63 -18.21 2.24
C ALA A 86 6.54 -17.07 2.69
N ASP A 87 6.81 -16.10 1.80
CA ASP A 87 7.66 -14.93 2.08
C ASP A 87 7.07 -14.02 3.17
N TYR A 88 5.74 -14.05 3.37
CA TYR A 88 5.01 -13.29 4.39
C TYR A 88 4.55 -14.17 5.56
N GLY A 89 4.82 -15.47 5.50
CA GLY A 89 4.38 -16.42 6.52
C GLY A 89 2.89 -16.76 6.46
N TYR A 90 2.20 -16.44 5.35
CA TYR A 90 0.80 -16.79 5.16
C TYR A 90 0.69 -18.22 4.67
N ALA A 91 -0.03 -19.06 5.40
CA ALA A 91 -0.27 -20.46 5.05
C ALA A 91 -1.71 -20.72 4.60
N THR A 92 -2.64 -19.84 4.97
CA THR A 92 -4.08 -19.96 4.77
C THR A 92 -4.71 -18.60 4.48
N CYS A 93 -5.94 -18.56 3.99
CA CYS A 93 -6.67 -17.30 3.76
C CYS A 93 -6.96 -16.53 5.07
N ASP A 94 -7.00 -17.23 6.20
CA ASP A 94 -7.18 -16.61 7.50
C ASP A 94 -5.97 -15.78 7.93
N ASP A 95 -4.77 -16.09 7.42
CA ASP A 95 -3.54 -15.36 7.74
C ASP A 95 -3.46 -13.98 7.07
N TRP A 96 -4.23 -13.76 6.01
CA TRP A 96 -4.32 -12.46 5.32
C TRP A 96 -5.14 -11.47 6.15
N ARG A 97 -6.24 -11.96 6.73
CA ARG A 97 -7.16 -11.15 7.55
C ARG A 97 -6.56 -10.84 8.90
N GLY A 98 -6.42 -9.56 9.25
CA GLY A 98 -5.81 -9.21 10.54
C GLY A 98 -4.28 -9.28 10.52
N SER A 99 -3.66 -9.31 9.34
CA SER A 99 -2.20 -9.35 9.14
C SER A 99 -1.49 -8.04 9.55
N GLY A 100 -2.25 -6.96 9.74
CA GLY A 100 -1.78 -5.60 9.97
C GLY A 100 -1.59 -4.78 8.70
N CYS A 101 -1.96 -5.32 7.53
CA CYS A 101 -1.72 -4.73 6.22
C CYS A 101 -2.95 -4.64 5.33
N CYS A 102 -3.19 -3.47 4.74
CA CYS A 102 -4.24 -3.34 3.75
C CYS A 102 -3.80 -3.91 2.39
N GLU A 103 -4.28 -5.11 2.07
CA GLU A 103 -3.83 -5.89 0.92
C GLU A 103 -4.75 -5.72 -0.29
N ALA A 104 -5.10 -4.47 -0.64
CA ALA A 104 -6.06 -4.08 -1.68
C ALA A 104 -5.68 -4.49 -3.13
N GLY A 105 -5.47 -5.79 -3.37
CA GLY A 105 -5.12 -6.41 -4.64
C GLY A 105 -3.66 -6.30 -5.08
N GLY A 106 -2.75 -5.86 -4.20
CA GLY A 106 -1.34 -5.67 -4.52
C GLY A 106 -0.46 -6.91 -4.36
N LEU A 107 -0.82 -7.82 -3.45
CA LEU A 107 -0.07 -9.05 -3.21
C LEU A 107 -0.67 -10.21 -4.02
N VAL A 108 0.22 -11.02 -4.57
CA VAL A 108 -0.12 -12.24 -5.29
C VAL A 108 0.46 -13.42 -4.52
N SER A 109 -0.40 -14.39 -4.17
CA SER A 109 -0.04 -15.63 -3.50
C SER A 109 0.92 -16.47 -4.34
N ASP A 110 1.54 -17.48 -3.73
CA ASP A 110 2.47 -18.38 -4.41
C ASP A 110 1.78 -19.17 -5.56
N ASN A 111 0.45 -19.30 -5.51
CA ASN A 111 -0.36 -19.94 -6.55
C ASN A 111 -0.90 -18.95 -7.61
N GLY A 112 -0.54 -17.67 -7.55
CA GLY A 112 -0.93 -16.68 -8.56
C GLY A 112 -2.30 -16.05 -8.35
N PHE A 113 -2.92 -16.24 -7.17
CA PHE A 113 -4.14 -15.55 -6.79
C PHE A 113 -3.80 -14.21 -6.15
N ALA A 114 -4.70 -13.23 -6.27
CA ALA A 114 -4.60 -11.98 -5.52
C ALA A 114 -5.80 -11.94 -4.55
N PRO A 115 -5.70 -12.58 -3.37
CA PRO A 115 -6.79 -12.61 -2.40
C PRO A 115 -7.23 -11.19 -2.05
N ARG A 116 -8.54 -10.95 -1.98
CA ARG A 116 -9.12 -9.64 -1.62
C ARG A 116 -10.01 -9.77 -0.40
N PHE A 117 -9.53 -9.31 0.74
CA PHE A 117 -10.30 -9.30 1.99
C PHE A 117 -10.57 -7.88 2.52
N ASP A 118 -10.34 -6.87 1.69
CA ASP A 118 -10.46 -5.44 2.02
C ASP A 118 -11.89 -4.88 1.90
N CYS A 119 -12.94 -5.69 2.00
CA CYS A 119 -14.34 -5.24 1.93
C CYS A 119 -15.08 -5.34 3.28
N ALA A 120 -16.28 -4.74 3.33
CA ALA A 120 -17.09 -4.64 4.55
C ALA A 120 -17.46 -6.01 5.14
N GLU A 121 -17.61 -7.03 4.29
CA GLU A 121 -17.88 -8.41 4.71
C GLU A 121 -16.77 -8.98 5.61
N PHE A 122 -15.52 -8.64 5.29
CA PHE A 122 -14.33 -9.05 6.06
C PHE A 122 -13.87 -7.97 7.04
N GLY A 123 -14.68 -6.94 7.28
CA GLY A 123 -14.35 -5.87 8.22
C GLY A 123 -13.17 -4.98 7.79
N CYS A 124 -13.00 -4.75 6.48
CA CYS A 124 -11.87 -4.03 5.90
C CYS A 124 -10.53 -4.70 6.27
N ASP A 125 -10.39 -5.96 5.86
CA ASP A 125 -9.25 -6.82 6.20
C ASP A 125 -9.05 -7.03 7.71
N GLY A 126 -10.10 -7.47 8.40
CA GLY A 126 -10.05 -7.67 9.85
C GLY A 126 -9.87 -6.39 10.68
N GLY A 127 -10.02 -5.21 10.05
CA GLY A 127 -9.80 -3.89 10.64
C GLY A 127 -8.44 -3.29 10.34
N ASP A 128 -7.67 -3.88 9.42
CA ASP A 128 -6.32 -3.42 9.07
C ASP A 128 -6.27 -2.35 7.97
N CYS A 129 -7.37 -2.11 7.26
CA CYS A 129 -7.49 -1.00 6.32
C CYS A 129 -8.18 0.21 6.97
N GLU A 130 -7.72 1.44 6.67
CA GLU A 130 -8.45 2.67 7.09
C GLU A 130 -9.87 2.74 6.51
N SER A 131 -10.07 2.19 5.31
CA SER A 131 -11.35 2.19 4.61
C SER A 131 -11.51 0.94 3.76
N CYS A 132 -12.71 0.36 3.74
CA CYS A 132 -13.08 -0.77 2.89
C CYS A 132 -13.25 -0.43 1.40
N GLU A 133 -13.35 0.86 1.04
CA GLU A 133 -13.68 1.30 -0.34
C GLU A 133 -12.50 1.96 -1.06
N GLY A 134 -11.31 1.98 -0.43
CA GLY A 134 -10.13 2.66 -0.95
C GLY A 134 -10.24 4.18 -0.86
N GLU A 135 -9.17 4.80 -0.32
CA GLU A 135 -8.97 6.24 -0.17
C GLU A 135 -9.99 7.00 0.72
N ASP A 136 -9.83 6.91 2.04
CA ASP A 136 -10.31 7.97 2.93
C ASP A 136 -9.24 9.05 3.10
N THR A 137 -9.32 10.11 2.29
CA THR A 137 -8.60 11.35 2.58
C THR A 137 -9.34 12.14 3.64
N THR A 138 -9.19 11.76 4.91
CA THR A 138 -9.65 12.61 6.02
C THR A 138 -8.68 13.79 6.18
N VAL A 139 -8.92 14.86 5.42
CA VAL A 139 -8.19 16.13 5.55
C VAL A 139 -8.73 16.88 6.77
N ILE A 140 -8.03 16.82 7.90
CA ILE A 140 -8.39 17.60 9.09
C ILE A 140 -7.64 18.94 9.09
N GLY A 141 -8.38 20.00 8.74
CA GLY A 141 -8.15 21.38 9.18
C GLY A 141 -7.11 22.21 8.41
N GLY A 142 -7.46 23.45 8.07
CA GLY A 142 -6.53 24.45 7.54
C GLY A 142 -5.71 25.08 8.66
N ALA A 143 -4.43 24.74 8.76
CA ALA A 143 -3.50 25.38 9.68
C ALA A 143 -3.20 26.84 9.22
N PRO A 144 -2.99 27.78 10.15
CA PRO A 144 -2.42 29.09 9.82
C PRO A 144 -1.04 28.92 9.16
N ARG A 145 -0.63 29.91 8.36
CA ARG A 145 0.67 29.88 7.66
C ARG A 145 1.83 29.64 8.62
N ALA A 146 2.39 28.43 8.62
CA ALA A 146 3.57 28.05 9.38
C ALA A 146 4.83 28.23 8.50
N PRO A 147 5.95 28.76 9.04
CA PRO A 147 7.21 28.87 8.28
C PRO A 147 7.72 27.52 7.79
N TRP A 148 7.46 26.47 8.57
CA TRP A 148 7.84 25.08 8.31
C TRP A 148 6.72 24.14 8.75
N CYS A 149 6.53 23.07 7.99
CA CYS A 149 5.76 21.89 8.40
C CYS A 149 6.64 20.64 8.27
N LEU A 150 6.48 19.72 9.22
CA LEU A 150 7.15 18.43 9.21
C LEU A 150 6.28 17.42 8.47
N LEU A 151 6.80 16.90 7.36
CA LEU A 151 6.17 15.84 6.58
C LEU A 151 6.88 14.52 6.86
N LEU A 152 6.20 13.60 7.53
CA LEU A 152 6.66 12.23 7.77
C LEU A 152 6.14 11.31 6.68
N THR A 153 7.04 10.57 6.04
CA THR A 153 6.67 9.56 5.03
C THR A 153 6.70 8.16 5.63
N ALA A 154 5.66 7.38 5.37
CA ALA A 154 5.49 6.04 5.91
C ALA A 154 5.01 5.07 4.84
N THR A 155 5.44 3.82 4.97
CA THR A 155 4.94 2.67 4.23
C THR A 155 4.91 1.55 5.25
N VAL A 156 3.77 1.29 5.87
CA VAL A 156 3.65 0.24 6.89
C VAL A 156 3.79 -1.12 6.23
N CYS A 157 3.16 -1.30 5.08
CA CYS A 157 3.12 -2.54 4.32
C CYS A 157 3.83 -2.36 2.98
N PRO A 158 5.17 -2.53 2.92
CA PRO A 158 5.90 -2.39 1.67
C PRO A 158 5.54 -3.52 0.69
N ALA A 159 5.38 -3.16 -0.59
CA ALA A 159 5.15 -4.12 -1.67
C ALA A 159 6.28 -5.17 -1.75
N ARG A 160 5.94 -6.40 -2.14
CA ARG A 160 6.87 -7.53 -2.20
C ARG A 160 8.09 -7.25 -3.09
N ASP A 161 7.89 -6.64 -4.23
CA ASP A 161 8.92 -6.33 -5.21
C ASP A 161 9.64 -5.00 -4.95
N MET A 162 9.33 -4.31 -3.85
CA MET A 162 10.04 -3.08 -3.45
C MET A 162 11.52 -3.40 -3.15
N THR A 163 12.40 -2.97 -4.04
CA THR A 163 13.84 -3.16 -3.89
C THR A 163 14.40 -2.33 -2.73
N HIS A 164 15.55 -2.75 -2.19
CA HIS A 164 16.28 -2.02 -1.14
C HIS A 164 15.49 -1.75 0.16
N THR A 165 14.43 -2.54 0.42
CA THR A 165 13.67 -2.53 1.67
C THR A 165 14.15 -3.68 2.57
N ALA A 166 15.01 -3.37 3.54
CA ALA A 166 15.58 -4.36 4.47
C ALA A 166 14.56 -4.84 5.52
N ARG A 167 13.76 -3.92 6.06
CA ARG A 167 12.69 -4.24 7.02
C ARG A 167 11.35 -4.36 6.30
N ARG A 168 10.85 -5.59 6.16
CA ARG A 168 9.60 -5.93 5.45
C ARG A 168 8.42 -6.22 6.37
N ASP A 169 8.71 -6.73 7.58
CA ASP A 169 7.69 -7.06 8.59
C ASP A 169 6.84 -5.82 8.96
N PRO A 170 5.53 -5.83 8.66
CA PRO A 170 4.64 -4.71 8.92
C PRO A 170 4.50 -4.34 10.39
N ALA A 171 4.47 -5.32 11.29
CA ALA A 171 4.35 -5.08 12.73
C ALA A 171 5.60 -4.38 13.28
N LEU A 172 6.79 -4.80 12.84
CA LEU A 172 8.03 -4.13 13.20
C LEU A 172 8.09 -2.70 12.67
N ARG A 173 7.67 -2.48 11.42
CA ARG A 173 7.62 -1.14 10.80
C ARG A 173 6.63 -0.23 11.52
N ARG A 174 5.41 -0.72 11.80
CA ARG A 174 4.38 -0.03 12.59
C ARG A 174 4.95 0.42 13.94
N GLY A 175 5.61 -0.49 14.66
CA GLY A 175 6.25 -0.16 15.94
C GLY A 175 7.37 0.90 15.81
N ASP A 176 8.11 0.93 14.69
CA ASP A 176 9.09 2.01 14.43
C ASP A 176 8.40 3.37 14.26
N TYR A 177 7.33 3.43 13.47
CA TYR A 177 6.56 4.66 13.26
C TYR A 177 5.93 5.16 14.56
N GLU A 178 5.31 4.28 15.35
CA GLU A 178 4.72 4.63 16.65
C GLU A 178 5.74 5.23 17.62
N ARG A 179 6.93 4.61 17.72
CA ARG A 179 8.02 5.14 18.54
C ARG A 179 8.49 6.51 18.06
N ALA A 180 8.65 6.70 16.75
CA ALA A 180 9.07 7.98 16.20
C ALA A 180 8.01 9.07 16.43
N LEU A 181 6.75 8.77 16.15
CA LEU A 181 5.61 9.67 16.36
C LEU A 181 5.45 10.10 17.82
N ALA A 182 5.56 9.17 18.76
CA ALA A 182 5.49 9.48 20.20
C ALA A 182 6.59 10.47 20.63
N ARG A 183 7.76 10.42 19.97
CA ARG A 183 8.85 11.37 20.20
C ARG A 183 8.58 12.71 19.53
N TRP A 184 8.09 12.71 18.28
CA TRP A 184 7.68 13.93 17.59
C TRP A 184 6.60 14.69 18.36
N ALA A 185 5.61 13.99 18.93
CA ALA A 185 4.53 14.58 19.71
C ALA A 185 5.00 15.47 20.87
N ASN A 186 6.21 15.22 21.39
CA ASN A 186 6.80 15.98 22.50
C ASN A 186 8.09 16.73 22.11
N GLY A 187 8.55 16.57 20.88
CA GLY A 187 9.90 16.94 20.45
C GLY A 187 9.95 17.99 19.33
N THR A 188 8.81 18.36 18.77
CA THR A 188 8.70 19.46 17.79
C THR A 188 7.52 20.37 18.11
N SER A 189 7.68 21.63 17.72
CA SER A 189 6.62 22.64 17.71
C SER A 189 5.96 22.81 16.34
N LEU A 190 6.51 22.13 15.31
CA LEU A 190 6.03 22.22 13.94
C LEU A 190 4.72 21.45 13.77
N PRO A 191 3.81 21.91 12.88
CA PRO A 191 2.71 21.08 12.41
C PRO A 191 3.27 19.80 11.78
N VAL A 192 2.76 18.65 12.22
CA VAL A 192 3.19 17.32 11.76
C VAL A 192 2.13 16.74 10.83
N VAL A 193 2.54 16.38 9.62
CA VAL A 193 1.74 15.62 8.67
C VAL A 193 2.42 14.28 8.45
N LEU A 194 1.73 13.17 8.66
CA LEU A 194 2.18 11.84 8.27
C LEU A 194 1.43 11.39 7.04
N VAL A 195 2.17 10.90 6.05
CA VAL A 195 1.62 10.32 4.83
C VAL A 195 2.05 8.86 4.74
N GLU A 196 1.07 7.99 4.73
CA GLU A 196 1.19 6.53 4.65
C GLU A 196 0.65 6.08 3.28
N ASN A 197 1.45 5.32 2.53
CA ASN A 197 1.15 4.96 1.13
C ASN A 197 0.87 3.47 0.89
N SER A 198 0.61 2.69 1.95
CA SER A 198 0.19 1.29 1.84
C SER A 198 -1.28 1.04 2.21
N GLY A 199 -2.00 2.06 2.67
CA GLY A 199 -3.41 1.97 3.08
C GLY A 199 -3.63 1.36 4.45
N ALA A 200 -2.55 1.14 5.21
CA ALA A 200 -2.63 0.51 6.52
C ALA A 200 -3.47 1.35 7.49
N HIS A 201 -4.19 0.67 8.39
CA HIS A 201 -4.95 1.29 9.46
C HIS A 201 -4.01 2.04 10.39
N LEU A 202 -4.30 3.31 10.65
CA LEU A 202 -3.45 4.27 11.34
C LEU A 202 -3.89 4.50 12.78
N GLY A 203 -4.90 3.81 13.30
CA GLY A 203 -5.43 4.03 14.65
C GLY A 203 -4.35 4.12 15.74
N SER A 204 -3.42 3.16 15.78
CA SER A 204 -2.32 3.17 16.75
C SER A 204 -1.31 4.31 16.54
N LEU A 205 -1.08 4.72 15.29
CA LEU A 205 -0.23 5.86 14.93
C LEU A 205 -0.90 7.19 15.34
N ARG A 206 -2.22 7.31 15.15
CA ARG A 206 -3.03 8.45 15.60
C ARG A 206 -3.01 8.57 17.13
N ASP A 207 -3.04 7.44 17.84
CA ASP A 207 -2.87 7.41 19.29
C ASP A 207 -1.47 7.87 19.74
N ALA A 208 -0.43 7.46 19.01
CA ALA A 208 0.95 7.87 19.30
C ALA A 208 1.18 9.38 19.11
N HIS A 209 0.47 10.03 18.19
CA HIS A 209 0.53 11.49 18.00
C HIS A 209 -0.84 12.08 17.62
N ARG A 210 -1.67 12.34 18.63
CA ARG A 210 -3.04 12.89 18.44
C ARG A 210 -3.11 14.27 17.78
N GLY A 211 -2.03 15.05 17.85
CA GLY A 211 -1.93 16.37 17.22
C GLY A 211 -1.44 16.37 15.77
N ALA A 212 -1.11 15.22 15.19
CA ALA A 212 -0.62 15.13 13.81
C ALA A 212 -1.80 14.96 12.85
N THR A 213 -1.64 15.44 11.63
CA THR A 213 -2.57 15.18 10.53
C THR A 213 -2.08 13.96 9.75
N PHE A 214 -3.00 13.09 9.36
CA PHE A 214 -2.68 11.82 8.70
C PHE A 214 -3.32 11.76 7.33
N VAL A 215 -2.56 11.27 6.36
CA VAL A 215 -3.03 10.92 5.01
C VAL A 215 -2.69 9.45 4.81
N SER A 216 -3.69 8.63 4.52
CA SER A 216 -3.50 7.23 4.13
C SER A 216 -4.03 7.03 2.73
N PHE A 217 -3.30 6.29 1.91
CA PHE A 217 -3.76 5.88 0.58
C PHE A 217 -3.06 4.60 0.16
N VAL A 218 -3.72 3.83 -0.70
CA VAL A 218 -3.09 2.68 -1.35
C VAL A 218 -2.48 3.15 -2.66
N ASP A 219 -1.17 3.04 -2.79
CA ASP A 219 -0.49 3.47 -4.00
C ASP A 219 -0.46 2.37 -5.07
N GLY A 220 -1.64 1.98 -5.58
CA GLY A 220 -1.83 0.83 -6.47
C GLY A 220 -1.19 0.93 -7.87
N THR A 221 -0.50 2.04 -8.16
CA THR A 221 0.20 2.25 -9.44
C THR A 221 1.72 2.40 -9.25
N VAL A 222 2.27 2.04 -8.09
CA VAL A 222 3.71 2.13 -7.85
C VAL A 222 4.40 1.06 -8.68
N ASP A 223 5.26 1.53 -9.58
CA ASP A 223 6.24 0.68 -10.23
C ASP A 223 7.34 0.37 -9.21
N ALA A 224 7.15 -0.69 -8.43
CA ALA A 224 8.03 -1.06 -7.33
C ALA A 224 9.46 -1.38 -7.81
N ALA A 225 9.64 -1.71 -9.09
CA ALA A 225 10.95 -1.85 -9.71
C ALA A 225 11.76 -0.54 -9.71
N LYS A 226 11.11 0.63 -9.60
CA LYS A 226 11.80 1.93 -9.45
C LYS A 226 12.32 2.18 -8.04
N GLY A 227 11.99 1.34 -7.08
CA GLY A 227 12.54 1.33 -5.73
C GLY A 227 11.88 2.30 -4.74
N LYS A 228 12.40 2.30 -3.50
CA LYS A 228 11.77 2.96 -2.35
C LYS A 228 11.65 4.48 -2.53
N GLY A 229 12.65 5.12 -3.15
CA GLY A 229 12.63 6.56 -3.38
C GLY A 229 11.41 6.95 -4.22
N HIS A 230 11.12 6.19 -5.27
CA HIS A 230 9.99 6.47 -6.15
C HIS A 230 8.65 6.47 -5.40
N ALA A 231 8.43 5.47 -4.55
CA ALA A 231 7.23 5.37 -3.72
C ALA A 231 7.13 6.54 -2.72
N GLU A 232 8.26 6.95 -2.15
CA GLU A 232 8.32 8.07 -1.21
C GLU A 232 8.06 9.43 -1.90
N ALA A 233 8.62 9.66 -3.09
CA ALA A 233 8.32 10.84 -3.89
C ALA A 233 6.81 10.93 -4.19
N ARG A 234 6.16 9.80 -4.48
CA ARG A 234 4.71 9.76 -4.68
C ARG A 234 3.92 10.10 -3.42
N ALA A 235 4.34 9.61 -2.26
CA ALA A 235 3.75 9.99 -0.98
C ALA A 235 3.86 11.50 -0.72
N ILE A 236 5.04 12.10 -0.96
CA ILE A 236 5.22 13.55 -0.82
C ILE A 236 4.32 14.31 -1.81
N ARG A 237 4.25 13.86 -3.07
CA ARG A 237 3.38 14.44 -4.09
C ARG A 237 1.90 14.39 -3.66
N ARG A 238 1.44 13.25 -3.14
CA ARG A 238 0.07 13.07 -2.64
C ARG A 238 -0.25 14.05 -1.51
N ALA A 239 0.71 14.29 -0.62
CA ALA A 239 0.59 15.30 0.44
C ALA A 239 0.37 16.70 -0.13
N LEU A 240 1.23 17.11 -1.06
CA LEU A 240 1.16 18.43 -1.70
C LEU A 240 -0.16 18.62 -2.46
N ASP A 241 -0.53 17.64 -3.29
CA ASP A 241 -1.73 17.72 -4.14
C ASP A 241 -3.03 17.70 -3.33
N SER A 242 -3.00 17.17 -2.10
CA SER A 242 -4.16 17.20 -1.19
C SER A 242 -4.49 18.59 -0.61
N GLY A 243 -3.58 19.55 -0.73
CA GLY A 243 -3.70 20.88 -0.12
C GLY A 243 -3.46 20.92 1.39
N ILE A 244 -3.16 19.79 2.03
CA ILE A 244 -2.90 19.71 3.49
C ILE A 244 -1.67 20.53 3.93
N LEU A 245 -0.77 20.82 2.98
CA LEU A 245 0.46 21.61 3.19
C LEU A 245 0.32 23.05 2.69
N ASP A 246 -0.84 23.50 2.21
CA ASP A 246 -1.05 24.87 1.69
C ASP A 246 -0.85 25.95 2.75
N GLY A 247 -1.06 25.58 4.02
CA GLY A 247 -0.75 26.39 5.20
C GLY A 247 0.74 26.42 5.55
N CYS A 248 1.64 25.90 4.72
CA CYS A 248 3.07 25.82 5.04
C CYS A 248 3.88 26.58 3.98
N GLU A 249 4.75 27.50 4.40
CA GLU A 249 5.67 28.17 3.47
C GLU A 249 6.72 27.19 2.94
N ARG A 250 7.22 26.34 3.84
CA ARG A 250 8.19 25.29 3.54
C ARG A 250 7.79 23.99 4.19
N VAL A 251 8.25 22.89 3.59
CA VAL A 251 8.05 21.53 4.06
C VAL A 251 9.41 20.92 4.31
N VAL A 252 9.59 20.30 5.47
CA VAL A 252 10.72 19.41 5.73
C VAL A 252 10.20 17.98 5.73
N LYS A 253 10.61 17.20 4.73
CA LYS A 253 10.36 15.77 4.68
C LYS A 253 11.33 15.09 5.62
N VAL A 254 10.82 14.20 6.46
CA VAL A 254 11.60 13.23 7.24
C VAL A 254 11.01 11.84 7.02
N THR A 255 11.86 10.82 6.94
CA THR A 255 11.38 9.43 6.94
C THR A 255 10.72 9.10 8.28
N GLY A 256 9.48 8.63 8.24
CA GLY A 256 8.60 8.56 9.43
C GLY A 256 9.08 7.63 10.55
N ARG A 257 10.05 6.74 10.27
CA ARG A 257 10.67 5.85 11.27
C ARG A 257 11.73 6.55 12.13
N TYR A 258 12.08 7.80 11.82
CA TYR A 258 13.12 8.53 12.52
C TYR A 258 12.57 9.72 13.31
N PHE A 259 13.24 9.98 14.42
CA PHE A 259 13.13 11.21 15.18
C PHE A 259 14.49 11.89 15.18
N LEU A 260 14.51 13.19 14.88
CA LEU A 260 15.73 13.96 14.70
C LEU A 260 15.84 15.01 15.79
N GLU A 261 16.79 14.82 16.71
CA GLU A 261 16.98 15.76 17.80
C GLU A 261 17.53 17.10 17.27
N GLY A 262 16.89 18.20 17.69
CA GLY A 262 17.29 19.56 17.31
C GLY A 262 16.88 20.01 15.91
N LEU A 263 15.97 19.29 15.23
CA LEU A 263 15.51 19.66 13.89
C LEU A 263 14.91 21.08 13.86
N ASP A 264 14.02 21.42 14.79
CA ASP A 264 13.38 22.76 14.87
C ASP A 264 14.44 23.88 14.88
N ALA A 265 15.41 23.80 15.79
CA ALA A 265 16.49 24.78 15.90
C ALA A 265 17.38 24.85 14.64
N ALA A 266 17.59 23.72 13.97
CA ALA A 266 18.34 23.69 12.72
C ALA A 266 17.58 24.40 11.59
N LEU A 267 16.25 24.24 11.53
CA LEU A 267 15.40 24.90 10.53
C LEU A 267 15.23 26.40 10.78
N GLU A 268 15.24 26.84 12.03
CA GLU A 268 15.27 28.27 12.39
C GLU A 268 16.54 28.98 11.89
N ALA A 269 17.67 28.24 11.82
CA ALA A 269 18.95 28.77 11.34
C ALA A 269 19.07 28.76 9.79
N VAL A 270 18.13 28.15 9.07
CA VAL A 270 18.15 28.10 7.60
C VAL A 270 17.89 29.48 7.04
N ASP A 271 18.68 29.87 6.03
CA ASP A 271 18.45 31.10 5.26
C ASP A 271 17.01 31.10 4.68
N PRO A 272 16.17 32.11 4.99
CA PRO A 272 14.85 32.23 4.40
C PRO A 272 14.86 32.27 2.86
N ALA A 273 15.97 32.68 2.24
CA ALA A 273 16.11 32.64 0.79
C ALA A 273 16.32 31.22 0.24
N ALA A 274 16.63 30.21 1.07
CA ALA A 274 16.84 28.84 0.62
C ALA A 274 15.62 28.29 -0.14
N ALA A 275 15.87 27.79 -1.35
CA ALA A 275 14.90 27.07 -2.16
C ALA A 275 14.86 25.58 -1.77
N LEU A 276 16.03 25.02 -1.46
CA LEU A 276 16.22 23.63 -1.05
C LEU A 276 17.13 23.57 0.18
N VAL A 277 16.84 22.63 1.08
CA VAL A 277 17.62 22.31 2.26
C VAL A 277 17.91 20.82 2.24
N VAL A 278 19.17 20.42 2.35
CA VAL A 278 19.58 19.02 2.32
C VAL A 278 20.39 18.67 3.56
N GLN A 279 20.15 17.52 4.19
CA GLN A 279 20.94 17.12 5.38
C GLN A 279 22.35 16.69 5.01
N SER A 280 22.54 16.13 3.81
CA SER A 280 23.85 15.81 3.26
C SER A 280 23.70 15.67 1.75
N ALA A 281 24.42 16.47 0.98
CA ALA A 281 24.62 16.23 -0.46
C ALA A 281 26.06 15.75 -0.71
N PRO A 282 26.50 14.63 -0.08
CA PRO A 282 27.85 14.16 -0.31
C PRO A 282 27.96 13.76 -1.78
N SER A 283 29.16 13.89 -2.35
CA SER A 283 29.36 13.45 -3.73
C SER A 283 28.97 11.96 -3.86
N PRO A 284 28.50 11.49 -5.03
CA PRO A 284 28.16 10.09 -5.27
C PRO A 284 29.32 9.10 -5.01
N TRP A 285 30.53 9.59 -4.71
CA TRP A 285 31.71 8.80 -4.39
C TRP A 285 31.96 8.62 -2.88
N GLN A 286 31.30 9.41 -2.03
CA GLN A 286 31.37 9.29 -0.57
C GLN A 286 30.28 8.35 -0.05
N MET A 287 29.92 7.31 -0.82
CA MET A 287 28.84 6.36 -0.49
C MET A 287 29.16 5.36 0.63
N ALA A 288 30.42 5.26 1.05
CA ALA A 288 30.92 4.24 1.97
C ALA A 288 30.76 4.58 3.48
N ASP A 289 30.33 5.79 3.82
CA ASP A 289 30.57 6.33 5.18
C ASP A 289 29.47 5.99 6.20
N GLY A 290 28.50 5.13 5.87
CA GLY A 290 27.41 4.73 6.78
C GLY A 290 26.46 5.87 7.22
N VAL A 291 26.45 7.00 6.51
CA VAL A 291 25.56 8.13 6.76
C VAL A 291 24.19 7.85 6.15
N LEU A 292 23.11 7.97 6.94
CA LEU A 292 21.71 8.01 6.49
C LEU A 292 21.55 9.07 5.39
N ARG A 293 21.15 8.66 4.19
CA ARG A 293 21.04 9.55 3.02
C ARG A 293 19.59 9.69 2.61
N SER A 294 19.22 10.84 2.04
CA SER A 294 17.85 11.22 1.60
C SER A 294 16.73 11.23 2.66
N GLU A 295 17.07 10.93 3.91
CA GLU A 295 16.07 10.86 4.99
C GLU A 295 15.48 12.22 5.37
N VAL A 296 16.16 13.33 5.05
CA VAL A 296 15.73 14.69 5.38
C VAL A 296 15.96 15.67 4.24
N VAL A 297 14.88 16.28 3.76
CA VAL A 297 14.91 17.29 2.70
C VAL A 297 13.91 18.38 2.99
N GLY A 298 14.35 19.63 3.05
CA GLY A 298 13.50 20.80 3.15
C GLY A 298 13.34 21.48 1.79
N PHE A 299 12.14 21.95 1.46
CA PHE A 299 11.89 22.67 0.21
C PHE A 299 10.72 23.64 0.37
N ARG A 300 10.66 24.64 -0.50
CA ARG A 300 9.51 25.56 -0.53
C ARG A 300 8.29 24.87 -1.12
N ASN A 301 7.12 25.16 -0.57
CA ASN A 301 5.86 24.71 -1.16
C ASN A 301 5.48 25.58 -2.38
N GLU A 302 6.29 25.49 -3.43
CA GLU A 302 6.13 26.23 -4.68
C GLU A 302 5.90 25.25 -5.85
N ALA A 303 4.95 25.58 -6.71
CA ALA A 303 4.63 24.76 -7.88
C ALA A 303 5.86 24.57 -8.78
N GLY A 304 6.15 23.32 -9.16
CA GLY A 304 7.24 22.96 -10.07
C GLY A 304 8.60 22.73 -9.41
N LEU A 305 8.86 23.24 -8.19
CA LEU A 305 10.11 22.91 -7.48
C LEU A 305 10.18 21.41 -7.16
N PHE A 306 9.05 20.82 -6.79
CA PHE A 306 8.97 19.38 -6.51
C PHE A 306 9.48 18.54 -7.69
N ASP A 307 9.01 18.80 -8.91
CA ASP A 307 9.39 17.99 -10.08
C ASP A 307 10.88 18.14 -10.41
N GLY A 308 11.45 19.32 -10.18
CA GLY A 308 12.89 19.54 -10.31
C GLY A 308 13.73 18.84 -9.23
N VAL A 309 13.17 18.64 -8.03
CA VAL A 309 13.88 18.07 -6.86
C VAL A 309 13.72 16.55 -6.75
N PHE A 310 12.53 16.03 -7.06
CA PHE A 310 12.16 14.62 -6.86
C PHE A 310 11.81 13.90 -8.16
N GLY A 311 11.76 14.59 -9.30
CA GLY A 311 11.50 13.98 -10.60
C GLY A 311 12.62 13.05 -11.07
N GLY A 312 12.27 12.02 -11.83
CA GLY A 312 13.23 11.12 -12.47
C GLY A 312 13.84 10.04 -11.57
N GLN A 313 13.26 9.79 -10.40
CA GLN A 313 13.69 8.70 -9.52
C GLN A 313 13.42 7.32 -10.14
N ASP A 314 14.48 6.53 -10.21
CA ASP A 314 14.50 5.19 -10.79
C ASP A 314 15.74 4.45 -10.26
N GLU A 315 15.61 3.78 -9.11
CA GLU A 315 16.72 3.07 -8.46
C GLU A 315 17.28 1.96 -9.36
N ALA A 316 16.42 1.25 -10.12
CA ALA A 316 16.83 0.23 -11.08
C ALA A 316 17.73 0.78 -12.20
N ARG A 317 17.61 2.07 -12.53
CA ARG A 317 18.49 2.76 -13.49
C ARG A 317 19.63 3.54 -12.83
N GLY A 318 19.86 3.33 -11.54
CA GLY A 318 20.92 4.00 -10.78
C GLY A 318 20.63 5.48 -10.51
N ALA A 319 19.35 5.85 -10.43
CA ALA A 319 18.87 7.16 -10.02
C ALA A 319 18.12 7.07 -8.67
N PRO A 320 18.80 6.67 -7.57
CA PRO A 320 18.20 6.70 -6.24
C PRO A 320 17.97 8.14 -5.79
N MET A 321 17.09 8.33 -4.79
CA MET A 321 16.68 9.66 -4.33
C MET A 321 17.87 10.55 -3.97
N GLU A 322 18.92 10.01 -3.36
CA GLU A 322 20.16 10.72 -3.03
C GLU A 322 20.82 11.36 -4.25
N ARG A 323 20.90 10.60 -5.34
CA ARG A 323 21.52 11.05 -6.58
C ARG A 323 20.67 12.14 -7.22
N VAL A 324 19.35 11.94 -7.23
CA VAL A 324 18.40 12.92 -7.78
C VAL A 324 18.49 14.23 -6.99
N LEU A 325 18.49 14.17 -5.66
CA LEU A 325 18.64 15.34 -4.79
C LEU A 325 20.00 16.05 -4.98
N PHE A 326 21.09 15.30 -5.12
CA PHE A 326 22.41 15.87 -5.40
C PHE A 326 22.44 16.62 -6.73
N VAL A 327 21.88 16.01 -7.79
CA VAL A 327 21.79 16.65 -9.11
C VAL A 327 20.91 17.90 -9.05
N ALA A 328 19.74 17.81 -8.40
CA ALA A 328 18.83 18.93 -8.23
C ALA A 328 19.46 20.08 -7.44
N ALA A 329 20.13 19.79 -6.32
CA ALA A 329 20.83 20.79 -5.52
C ALA A 329 21.89 21.55 -6.33
N ASN A 330 22.68 20.86 -7.14
CA ASN A 330 23.68 21.51 -7.99
C ASN A 330 23.03 22.33 -9.12
N ALA A 331 21.98 21.80 -9.75
CA ALA A 331 21.25 22.54 -10.79
C ALA A 331 20.62 23.84 -10.23
N LEU A 332 20.08 23.81 -9.01
CA LEU A 332 19.56 25.00 -8.33
C LEU A 332 20.67 26.01 -8.01
N ARG A 333 21.84 25.55 -7.54
CA ARG A 333 23.01 26.40 -7.29
C ARG A 333 23.50 27.06 -8.58
N ASP A 334 23.59 26.30 -9.68
CA ASP A 334 23.98 26.80 -10.99
C ASP A 334 22.99 27.84 -11.54
N ALA A 335 21.71 27.71 -11.18
CA ALA A 335 20.67 28.69 -11.47
C ALA A 335 20.68 29.91 -10.53
N GLY A 336 21.63 29.99 -9.58
CA GLY A 336 21.77 31.10 -8.64
C GLY A 336 20.81 31.06 -7.45
N LEU A 337 20.13 29.94 -7.22
CA LEU A 337 19.25 29.74 -6.07
C LEU A 337 20.05 29.30 -4.84
N VAL A 338 19.58 29.71 -3.66
CA VAL A 338 20.19 29.34 -2.39
C VAL A 338 19.81 27.91 -2.05
N VAL A 339 20.82 27.06 -1.83
CA VAL A 339 20.66 25.69 -1.31
C VAL A 339 21.40 25.60 0.02
N ALA A 340 20.65 25.40 1.11
CA ALA A 340 21.18 25.27 2.45
C ALA A 340 21.48 23.81 2.81
N GLU A 341 22.37 23.61 3.78
CA GLU A 341 22.71 22.30 4.32
C GLU A 341 22.35 22.25 5.81
N LEU A 342 21.64 21.21 6.24
CA LEU A 342 21.42 21.02 7.68
C LEU A 342 22.71 20.54 8.33
N PRO A 343 22.95 20.90 9.61
CA PRO A 343 24.00 20.26 10.38
C PRO A 343 23.72 18.75 10.49
N ARG A 344 24.74 17.99 10.90
CA ARG A 344 24.54 16.59 11.27
C ARG A 344 23.59 16.50 12.47
N LEU A 345 22.36 16.11 12.21
CA LEU A 345 21.34 15.86 13.24
C LEU A 345 21.54 14.49 13.87
N ALA A 346 21.36 14.40 15.19
CA ALA A 346 21.42 13.12 15.88
C ALA A 346 20.14 12.32 15.58
N VAL A 347 20.33 11.10 15.10
CA VAL A 347 19.28 10.08 15.07
C VAL A 347 19.57 9.16 16.25
N PRO A 348 18.78 9.22 17.33
CA PRO A 348 18.99 8.37 18.49
C PRO A 348 18.86 6.91 18.07
N GLU A 349 19.55 6.00 18.75
CA GLU A 349 19.54 4.58 18.39
C GLU A 349 18.10 4.10 18.25
N THR A 350 17.67 3.90 17.00
CA THR A 350 16.46 3.18 16.68
C THR A 350 16.83 1.71 16.66
N ILE A 351 15.88 0.82 16.97
CA ILE A 351 16.02 -0.64 16.82
C ILE A 351 16.20 -1.02 15.32
N ASN A 352 16.33 -0.04 14.41
CA ASN A 352 16.64 -0.26 13.02
C ASN A 352 18.07 -0.76 12.86
N ALA A 353 18.17 -2.08 12.78
CA ALA A 353 19.32 -2.84 12.32
C ALA A 353 19.86 -2.41 10.93
N GLU A 354 19.18 -1.52 10.20
CA GLU A 354 19.69 -0.87 8.99
C GLU A 354 21.03 -0.16 9.26
N HIS A 355 21.27 0.35 10.48
CA HIS A 355 22.57 0.93 10.86
C HIS A 355 23.72 -0.06 11.03
N LYS A 356 23.45 -1.34 11.30
CA LYS A 356 24.52 -2.36 11.43
C LYS A 356 24.76 -3.10 10.12
N GLN A 357 23.72 -3.32 9.29
CA GLN A 357 23.86 -4.08 8.05
C GLN A 357 24.45 -3.27 6.89
N VAL A 358 24.10 -2.00 6.72
CA VAL A 358 24.60 -1.17 5.59
C VAL A 358 26.11 -0.91 5.68
N ILE A 359 26.71 -1.01 6.88
CA ILE A 359 28.17 -0.90 7.07
C ILE A 359 28.91 -2.22 6.75
N THR A 360 28.20 -3.34 6.61
CA THR A 360 28.85 -4.67 6.44
C THR A 360 28.67 -5.27 5.03
N GLU A 361 27.84 -4.68 4.18
CA GLU A 361 27.54 -5.18 2.81
C GLU A 361 28.05 -4.25 1.69
N LEU A 362 28.93 -3.29 2.01
CA LEU A 362 29.75 -2.51 1.07
C LEU A 362 31.24 -2.70 1.35
#